data_AF-A0A7V8ZSL9-F1
#
_entry.id   AF-A0A7V8ZSL9-F1
#
_cell.length_a   1.000
_cell.length_b   1.000
_cell.length_c   1.000
_cell.angle_alpha   90.00
_cell.angle_beta   90.00
_cell.angle_gamma   90.00
#
_symmetry.space_group_name_H-M   'P 1'
#
loop_
_entity.id
_entity.type
_entity.pdbx_description
1 polymer ?
#
loop_
_entity_poly.entity_id
_entity_poly.type
_entity_poly.pdbx_seq_one_letter_code
_entity_poly.pdbx_strand_id
1 'polypeptide(L)'
;DGPRPAPAPSYAPGRGTVASRPARWLDVHHAVTAMVYVAMLWPGWLVADALPGRWRGAAHLALVSIAACASSLRLHLWFSGRHYPSQLAWRRRRLRPAVVVVDVLYAVLLATMAVLAADTRVVAAVVCAGLAVCLLVASLLIEPATQEASDSRYPQNTSR
;
A
#
# COMPACT_ATOMS: atom_id res chain seq x y z
N ASP A 1 37.41 40.26 42.41
CA ASP A 1 36.05 40.34 41.81
C ASP A 1 36.10 40.19 40.30
N GLY A 2 36.01 38.95 39.83
CA GLY A 2 36.00 38.63 38.40
C GLY A 2 34.57 38.61 37.83
N PRO A 3 34.39 38.86 36.52
CA PRO A 3 33.08 38.87 35.88
C PRO A 3 32.41 37.50 35.97
N ARG A 4 31.18 37.48 36.46
CA ARG A 4 30.32 36.29 36.55
C ARG A 4 30.08 35.74 35.13
N PRO A 5 30.31 34.44 34.86
CA PRO A 5 29.98 33.86 33.56
C PRO A 5 28.46 33.98 33.30
N ALA A 6 28.11 34.38 32.08
CA ALA A 6 26.72 34.52 31.66
C ALA A 6 25.98 33.18 31.78
N PRO A 7 24.72 33.15 32.25
CA PRO A 7 23.94 31.93 32.30
C PRO A 7 23.78 31.36 30.89
N ALA A 8 24.11 30.07 30.74
CA ALA A 8 23.92 29.35 29.49
C ALA A 8 22.46 29.48 29.01
N PRO A 9 22.22 29.65 27.70
CA PRO A 9 20.87 29.75 27.17
C PRO A 9 20.10 28.50 27.59
N SER A 10 19.03 28.70 28.38
CA SER A 10 18.10 27.63 28.72
C SER A 10 17.45 27.15 27.43
N TYR A 11 17.90 26.01 26.93
CA TYR A 11 17.27 25.30 25.84
C TYR A 11 15.92 24.80 26.35
N ALA A 12 14.89 25.64 26.25
CA ALA A 12 13.53 25.20 26.48
C ALA A 12 13.21 24.17 25.39
N PRO A 13 12.99 22.88 25.70
CA PRO A 13 12.52 21.94 24.70
C PRO A 13 11.12 22.38 24.31
N GLY A 14 11.03 23.10 23.20
CA GLY A 14 9.78 23.50 22.58
C GLY A 14 8.95 22.25 22.31
N ARG A 15 8.01 21.97 23.22
CA ARG A 15 6.93 21.01 23.02
C ARG A 15 6.03 21.54 21.91
N GLY A 16 6.36 21.17 20.68
CA GLY A 16 5.50 21.30 19.52
C GLY A 16 5.31 19.93 18.88
N THR A 17 4.56 19.05 19.56
CA THR A 17 4.14 17.73 19.07
C THR A 17 3.16 17.86 17.90
N VAL A 18 3.62 18.29 16.73
CA VAL A 18 2.79 18.41 15.52
C VAL A 18 3.13 17.32 14.47
N ALA A 19 4.11 16.45 14.72
CA ALA A 19 4.57 15.45 13.75
C ALA A 19 3.85 14.07 13.75
N SER A 20 2.65 13.91 14.34
CA SER A 20 2.12 12.56 14.66
C SER A 20 0.81 12.12 13.99
N ARG A 21 0.10 12.98 13.24
CA ARG A 21 -1.15 12.59 12.52
C ARG A 21 -0.95 11.97 11.13
N PRO A 22 -0.02 12.43 10.27
CA PRO A 22 0.14 11.88 8.91
C PRO A 22 0.65 10.43 8.89
N ALA A 23 1.56 10.09 9.80
CA ALA A 23 2.14 8.74 9.88
C ALA A 23 1.10 7.68 10.27
N ARG A 24 0.21 7.99 11.23
CA ARG A 24 -0.86 7.09 11.67
C ARG A 24 -1.88 6.78 10.58
N TRP A 25 -2.26 7.77 9.77
CA TRP A 25 -3.20 7.56 8.66
C TRP A 25 -2.65 6.55 7.66
N LEU A 26 -1.37 6.70 7.28
CA LEU A 26 -0.73 5.83 6.31
C LEU A 26 -0.58 4.39 6.83
N ASP A 27 -0.29 4.21 8.12
CA ASP A 27 -0.24 2.89 8.75
C ASP A 27 -1.63 2.22 8.72
N VAL A 28 -2.69 2.95 9.07
CA VAL A 28 -4.07 2.44 8.99
C VAL A 28 -4.45 2.11 7.55
N HIS A 29 -4.03 2.94 6.58
CA HIS A 29 -4.27 2.70 5.16
C HIS A 29 -3.65 1.38 4.69
N HIS A 30 -2.41 1.06 5.09
CA HIS A 30 -1.78 -0.22 4.75
C HIS A 30 -2.50 -1.42 5.37
N ALA A 31 -2.97 -1.31 6.62
CA ALA A 31 -3.73 -2.38 7.26
C ALA A 31 -5.10 -2.60 6.57
N VAL A 32 -5.84 -1.52 6.29
CA VAL A 32 -7.13 -1.60 5.60
C VAL A 32 -6.98 -2.13 4.17
N THR A 33 -5.97 -1.66 3.43
CA THR A 33 -5.73 -2.17 2.06
C THR A 33 -5.34 -3.65 2.07
N ALA A 34 -4.56 -4.13 3.04
CA ALA A 34 -4.29 -5.56 3.18
C ALA A 34 -5.58 -6.37 3.40
N MET A 35 -6.49 -5.89 4.26
CA MET A 35 -7.80 -6.54 4.47
C MET A 35 -8.65 -6.55 3.20
N VAL A 36 -8.65 -5.45 2.44
CA VAL A 36 -9.38 -5.36 1.16
C VAL A 36 -8.84 -6.38 0.15
N TYR A 37 -7.52 -6.57 0.06
CA TYR A 37 -6.93 -7.57 -0.85
C TYR A 37 -7.36 -8.99 -0.48
N VAL A 38 -7.43 -9.30 0.81
CA VAL A 38 -7.97 -10.59 1.27
C VAL A 38 -9.45 -10.71 0.93
N ALA A 39 -10.24 -9.65 1.12
CA ALA A 39 -11.66 -9.64 0.78
C ALA A 39 -11.91 -9.81 -0.72
N MET A 40 -11.04 -9.28 -1.58
CA MET A 40 -11.08 -9.43 -3.04
C MET A 40 -10.88 -10.88 -3.51
N LEU A 41 -10.37 -11.77 -2.65
CA LEU A 41 -10.32 -13.21 -2.96
C LEU A 41 -11.71 -13.79 -3.20
N TRP A 42 -12.73 -13.33 -2.46
CA TRP A 42 -14.09 -13.85 -2.56
C TRP A 42 -14.69 -13.71 -3.97
N PRO A 43 -14.81 -12.50 -4.56
CA PRO A 43 -15.30 -12.37 -5.92
C PRO A 43 -14.37 -13.03 -6.94
N GLY A 44 -13.05 -12.97 -6.73
CA GLY A 44 -12.08 -13.66 -7.60
C GLY A 44 -12.31 -15.18 -7.65
N TRP A 45 -12.65 -15.79 -6.51
CA TRP A 45 -12.98 -17.22 -6.41
C TRP A 45 -14.24 -17.56 -7.22
N LEU A 46 -15.32 -16.78 -7.05
CA LEU A 46 -16.57 -16.97 -7.80
C LEU A 46 -16.37 -16.94 -9.32
N VAL A 47 -15.50 -16.04 -9.78
CA VAL A 47 -15.13 -15.94 -11.20
C VAL A 47 -14.22 -17.10 -11.62
N ALA A 48 -13.26 -17.48 -10.78
CA ALA A 48 -12.34 -18.57 -11.08
C ALA A 48 -13.05 -19.92 -11.21
N ASP A 49 -14.10 -20.18 -10.41
CA ASP A 49 -14.91 -21.39 -10.51
C ASP A 49 -15.68 -21.50 -11.83
N ALA A 50 -16.01 -20.36 -12.44
CA ALA A 50 -16.67 -20.31 -13.75
C ALA A 50 -15.71 -20.63 -14.91
N LEU A 51 -14.40 -20.67 -14.69
CA LEU A 51 -13.42 -20.99 -15.72
C LEU A 51 -13.45 -22.49 -16.09
N PRO A 52 -13.03 -22.84 -17.33
CA PRO A 52 -12.83 -24.23 -17.73
C PRO A 52 -11.86 -24.97 -16.80
N GLY A 53 -12.12 -26.25 -16.54
CA GLY A 53 -11.40 -27.03 -15.51
C GLY A 53 -9.87 -27.01 -15.61
N ARG A 54 -9.31 -26.95 -16.83
CA ARG A 54 -7.86 -26.88 -17.05
C ARG A 54 -7.20 -25.59 -16.51
N TRP A 55 -7.96 -24.51 -16.42
CA TRP A 55 -7.48 -23.18 -15.98
C TRP A 55 -7.90 -22.83 -14.56
N ARG A 56 -8.96 -23.45 -14.05
CA ARG A 56 -9.52 -23.18 -12.72
C ARG A 56 -8.47 -23.28 -11.61
N GLY A 57 -7.70 -24.37 -11.57
CA GLY A 57 -6.67 -24.56 -10.54
C GLY A 57 -5.57 -23.49 -10.59
N ALA A 58 -5.08 -23.16 -11.78
CA ALA A 58 -4.06 -22.14 -11.97
C ALA A 58 -4.56 -20.73 -11.58
N ALA A 59 -5.82 -20.41 -11.90
CA ALA A 59 -6.44 -19.14 -11.54
C ALA A 59 -6.54 -18.96 -10.02
N HIS A 60 -7.01 -19.98 -9.30
CA HIS A 60 -7.07 -19.96 -7.83
C HIS A 60 -5.69 -19.79 -7.20
N LEU A 61 -4.70 -20.57 -7.68
CA LEU A 61 -3.35 -20.50 -7.15
C LEU A 61 -2.72 -19.12 -7.41
N ALA A 62 -2.90 -18.55 -8.60
CA ALA A 62 -2.42 -17.22 -8.94
C ALA A 62 -3.09 -16.15 -8.07
N LEU A 63 -4.41 -16.23 -7.88
CA LEU A 63 -5.18 -15.29 -7.06
C LEU A 63 -4.67 -15.27 -5.61
N VAL A 64 -4.54 -16.45 -4.99
CA VAL A 64 -4.07 -16.60 -3.60
C VAL A 64 -2.60 -16.16 -3.48
N SER A 65 -1.75 -16.54 -4.43
CA SER A 65 -0.32 -16.20 -4.39
C SER A 65 -0.10 -14.69 -4.50
N ILE A 66 -0.78 -14.02 -5.43
CA ILE A 66 -0.66 -12.57 -5.61
C ILE A 66 -1.26 -11.83 -4.41
N ALA A 67 -2.42 -12.25 -3.90
CA ALA A 67 -3.02 -11.66 -2.71
C ALA A 67 -2.12 -11.83 -1.46
N ALA A 68 -1.48 -12.99 -1.30
CA ALA A 68 -0.54 -13.25 -0.21
C ALA A 68 0.72 -12.37 -0.34
N CYS A 69 1.29 -12.24 -1.53
CA CYS A 69 2.40 -11.32 -1.80
C CYS A 69 2.02 -9.87 -1.47
N ALA A 70 0.89 -9.40 -2.01
CA ALA A 70 0.40 -8.04 -1.82
C ALA A 70 0.15 -7.69 -0.35
N SER A 71 -0.49 -8.62 0.38
CA SER A 71 -0.78 -8.46 1.81
C SER A 71 0.49 -8.49 2.64
N SER A 72 1.43 -9.39 2.32
CA SER A 72 2.71 -9.51 3.03
C SER A 72 3.58 -8.28 2.84
N LEU A 73 3.68 -7.73 1.63
CA LEU A 73 4.39 -6.48 1.35
C LEU A 73 3.82 -5.31 2.15
N ARG A 74 2.48 -5.15 2.18
CA ARG A 74 1.80 -4.09 2.93
C ARG A 74 1.94 -4.26 4.44
N LEU A 75 1.81 -5.49 4.94
CA LEU A 75 1.99 -5.79 6.36
C LEU A 75 3.44 -5.57 6.79
N HIS A 76 4.42 -5.90 5.93
CA HIS A 76 5.83 -5.64 6.18
C HIS A 76 6.13 -4.13 6.27
N LEU A 77 5.54 -3.33 5.38
CA LEU A 77 5.64 -1.87 5.42
C LEU A 77 4.98 -1.29 6.68
N TRP A 78 3.79 -1.80 7.05
CA TRP A 78 3.11 -1.43 8.28
C TRP A 78 3.95 -1.74 9.53
N PHE A 79 4.48 -2.97 9.61
CA PHE A 79 5.32 -3.40 10.72
C PHE A 79 6.62 -2.58 10.81
N SER A 80 7.27 -2.36 9.66
CA SER A 80 8.49 -1.54 9.57
C SER A 80 8.23 -0.08 9.94
N GLY A 81 7.07 0.46 9.55
CA GLY A 81 6.67 1.83 9.90
C GLY A 81 6.49 2.01 11.39
N ARG A 82 5.93 1.00 12.06
CA ARG A 82 5.69 1.02 13.50
C ARG A 82 6.96 0.85 14.35
N HIS A 83 7.92 0.03 13.92
CA HIS A 83 9.10 -0.32 14.73
C HIS A 83 10.38 0.42 14.31
N TYR A 84 10.50 0.84 13.06
CA TYR A 84 11.73 1.44 12.51
C TYR A 84 11.45 2.74 11.72
N PRO A 85 10.89 3.78 12.35
CA PRO A 85 10.44 4.99 11.66
C PRO A 85 11.57 5.75 10.95
N SER A 86 12.80 5.71 11.47
CA SER A 86 13.96 6.40 10.87
C SER A 86 14.46 5.77 9.56
N GLN A 87 14.21 4.48 9.32
CA GLN A 87 14.62 3.77 8.10
C GLN A 87 13.49 3.68 7.05
N LEU A 88 12.31 4.17 7.41
CA LEU A 88 11.07 3.92 6.67
C LEU A 88 11.06 4.57 5.29
N ALA A 89 11.54 5.82 5.17
CA ALA A 89 11.58 6.54 3.90
C ALA A 89 12.43 5.80 2.85
N TRP A 90 13.59 5.28 3.25
CA TRP A 90 14.46 4.52 2.37
C TRP A 90 13.83 3.17 1.97
N ARG A 91 13.25 2.43 2.93
CA ARG A 91 12.59 1.14 2.64
C ARG A 91 11.37 1.31 1.72
N ARG A 92 10.55 2.35 1.92
CA ARG A 92 9.41 2.66 1.05
C ARG A 92 9.86 2.89 -0.38
N ARG A 93 10.88 3.74 -0.60
CA ARG A 93 11.41 4.02 -1.95
C ARG A 93 11.89 2.75 -2.66
N ARG A 94 12.52 1.83 -1.91
CA ARG A 94 13.02 0.57 -2.46
C ARG A 94 11.93 -0.47 -2.75
N LEU A 95 10.90 -0.56 -1.90
CA LEU A 95 9.82 -1.53 -2.04
C LEU A 95 8.68 -1.06 -2.94
N ARG A 96 8.58 0.25 -3.20
CA ARG A 96 7.56 0.85 -4.08
C ARG A 96 7.39 0.13 -5.42
N PRO A 97 8.44 -0.11 -6.24
CA PRO A 97 8.25 -0.79 -7.51
C PRO A 97 7.69 -2.20 -7.33
N ALA A 98 8.07 -2.92 -6.27
CA ALA A 98 7.53 -4.24 -6.00
C ALA A 98 6.04 -4.19 -5.63
N VAL A 99 5.61 -3.22 -4.82
CA VAL A 99 4.18 -3.02 -4.49
C VAL A 99 3.38 -2.74 -5.76
N VAL A 100 3.82 -1.79 -6.58
CA VAL A 100 3.13 -1.43 -7.84
C VAL A 100 3.07 -2.62 -8.79
N VAL A 101 4.16 -3.37 -8.97
CA VAL A 101 4.17 -4.57 -9.83
C VAL A 101 3.15 -5.60 -9.36
N VAL A 102 3.11 -5.89 -8.05
CA VAL A 102 2.16 -6.86 -7.50
C VAL A 102 0.71 -6.38 -7.68
N ASP A 103 0.44 -5.10 -7.50
CA ASP A 103 -0.90 -4.53 -7.68
C ASP A 103 -1.37 -4.56 -9.13
N VAL A 104 -0.48 -4.20 -10.07
CA VAL A 104 -0.76 -4.29 -11.50
C VAL A 104 -0.99 -5.75 -11.91
N LEU A 105 -0.17 -6.69 -11.44
CA LEU A 105 -0.37 -8.12 -11.71
C LEU A 105 -1.74 -8.59 -11.18
N TYR A 106 -2.14 -8.14 -9.99
CA TYR A 106 -3.44 -8.53 -9.44
C TYR A 106 -4.59 -7.94 -10.24
N ALA A 107 -4.50 -6.67 -10.63
CA ALA A 107 -5.51 -6.02 -11.46
C ALA A 107 -5.64 -6.70 -12.82
N VAL A 108 -4.53 -7.01 -13.49
CA VAL A 108 -4.52 -7.73 -14.78
C VAL A 108 -5.15 -9.10 -14.64
N LEU A 109 -4.83 -9.83 -13.57
CA LEU A 109 -5.45 -11.14 -13.31
C LEU A 109 -6.97 -11.01 -13.13
N LEU A 110 -7.44 -10.08 -12.29
CA LEU A 110 -8.86 -9.86 -12.05
C LEU A 110 -9.60 -9.43 -13.32
N ALA A 111 -9.02 -8.53 -14.12
CA ALA A 111 -9.59 -8.09 -15.40
C ALA A 111 -9.67 -9.25 -16.41
N THR A 112 -8.62 -10.07 -16.51
CA THR A 112 -8.60 -11.23 -17.39
C THR A 112 -9.68 -12.23 -17.00
N MET A 113 -9.78 -12.55 -15.71
CA MET A 113 -10.81 -13.46 -15.21
C MET A 113 -12.23 -12.89 -15.42
N ALA A 114 -12.43 -11.60 -15.22
CA ALA A 114 -13.71 -10.93 -15.47
C ALA A 114 -14.15 -11.06 -16.94
N VAL A 115 -13.24 -10.81 -17.89
CA VAL A 115 -13.52 -10.97 -19.33
C VAL A 115 -13.89 -12.42 -19.66
N LEU A 116 -13.14 -13.39 -19.12
CA LEU A 116 -13.38 -14.81 -19.40
C LEU A 116 -14.68 -15.35 -18.80
N ALA A 117 -15.21 -14.73 -17.75
CA ALA A 117 -16.44 -15.16 -17.08
C ALA A 117 -17.65 -14.24 -17.36
N ALA A 118 -17.50 -13.26 -18.26
CA ALA A 118 -18.52 -12.24 -18.53
C ALA A 118 -19.87 -12.88 -18.91
N ASP A 119 -19.85 -13.96 -19.70
CA ASP A 119 -21.06 -14.63 -20.20
C ASP A 119 -21.70 -15.60 -19.19
N THR A 120 -20.96 -16.03 -18.16
CA THR A 120 -21.42 -17.06 -17.22
C THR A 120 -21.81 -16.49 -15.85
N ARG A 121 -21.13 -15.43 -15.40
CA ARG A 121 -21.30 -14.82 -14.08
C ARG A 121 -21.18 -13.30 -14.15
N VAL A 122 -22.07 -12.65 -14.90
CA VAL A 122 -22.07 -11.19 -15.15
C VAL A 122 -21.80 -10.36 -13.88
N VAL A 123 -22.52 -10.62 -12.79
CA VAL A 123 -22.37 -9.84 -11.54
C VAL A 123 -20.95 -9.96 -10.97
N ALA A 124 -20.40 -11.17 -10.88
CA ALA A 124 -19.06 -11.39 -10.35
C ALA A 124 -17.98 -10.82 -11.28
N ALA A 125 -18.17 -10.96 -12.60
CA ALA A 125 -17.30 -10.38 -13.62
C ALA A 125 -17.25 -8.85 -13.52
N VAL A 126 -18.41 -8.18 -13.41
CA VAL A 126 -18.49 -6.72 -13.24
C VAL A 126 -17.80 -6.27 -11.95
N VAL A 127 -18.00 -6.98 -10.84
CA VAL A 127 -17.31 -6.69 -9.58
C VAL A 127 -15.79 -6.84 -9.74
N CYS A 128 -15.30 -7.94 -10.32
CA CYS A 128 -13.87 -8.14 -10.55
C CYS A 128 -13.26 -7.08 -11.49
N ALA A 129 -13.98 -6.68 -12.55
CA ALA A 129 -13.54 -5.62 -13.45
C ALA A 129 -13.46 -4.26 -12.73
N GLY A 130 -14.48 -3.91 -11.94
CA GLY A 130 -14.48 -2.70 -11.12
C GLY A 130 -13.32 -2.68 -10.12
N LEU A 131 -13.08 -3.80 -9.43
CA LEU A 131 -11.95 -3.95 -8.51
C LEU A 131 -10.61 -3.79 -9.22
N ALA A 132 -10.44 -4.38 -10.41
CA ALA A 132 -9.22 -4.21 -11.21
C ALA A 132 -8.96 -2.73 -11.55
N VAL A 133 -9.98 -1.99 -11.98
CA VAL A 133 -9.88 -0.55 -12.25
C VAL A 133 -9.51 0.22 -10.98
N CYS A 134 -10.18 -0.06 -9.85
CA CYS A 134 -9.88 0.57 -8.57
C CYS A 134 -8.42 0.32 -8.14
N LEU A 135 -7.90 -0.91 -8.30
CA LEU A 135 -6.51 -1.24 -8.01
C LEU A 135 -5.53 -0.43 -8.88
N LEU A 136 -5.78 -0.33 -10.19
CA LEU A 136 -4.92 0.43 -11.10
C LEU A 136 -4.93 1.91 -10.76
N VAL A 137 -6.11 2.49 -10.53
CA VAL A 137 -6.23 3.90 -10.13
C VAL A 137 -5.52 4.15 -8.79
N ALA A 138 -5.70 3.26 -7.81
CA ALA A 138 -5.06 3.40 -6.51
C ALA A 138 -3.52 3.33 -6.61
N SER A 139 -2.99 2.33 -7.31
CA SER A 139 -1.55 2.08 -7.43
C SER A 139 -0.82 3.09 -8.33
N LEU A 140 -1.46 3.53 -9.43
CA LEU A 140 -0.82 4.38 -10.44
C LEU A 140 -1.08 5.88 -10.25
N LEU A 141 -2.20 6.27 -9.62
CA LEU A 141 -2.56 7.68 -9.48
C LEU A 141 -2.56 8.15 -8.03
N ILE A 142 -3.25 7.42 -7.14
CA ILE A 142 -3.44 7.86 -5.75
C ILE A 142 -2.13 7.73 -4.97
N GLU A 143 -1.45 6.58 -5.06
CA GLU A 143 -0.24 6.33 -4.28
C GLU A 143 0.93 7.28 -4.60
N PRO A 144 1.26 7.57 -5.87
CA PRO A 144 2.27 8.57 -6.21
C PRO A 144 1.93 9.97 -5.67
N ALA A 145 0.69 10.42 -5.87
CA ALA A 145 0.26 11.74 -5.42
C ALA A 145 0.31 11.88 -3.89
N THR A 146 -0.05 10.81 -3.17
CA THR A 146 0.02 10.78 -1.70
C THR A 146 1.46 10.84 -1.19
N GLN A 147 2.39 10.20 -1.90
CA GLN A 147 3.81 10.24 -1.57
C GLN A 147 4.43 11.61 -1.80
N GLU A 148 4.15 12.25 -2.93
CA GLU A 148 4.63 13.61 -3.24
C GLU A 148 4.13 14.63 -2.21
N ALA A 149 2.88 14.52 -1.78
CA ALA A 149 2.31 15.34 -0.72
C ALA A 149 2.99 15.12 0.65
N SER A 150 3.51 13.91 0.91
CA SER A 150 4.22 13.59 2.14
C SER A 150 5.68 14.06 2.13
N ASP A 151 6.38 13.92 1.00
CA ASP A 151 7.78 14.32 0.84
C ASP A 151 7.92 15.85 0.81
N SER A 152 6.99 16.57 0.16
CA SER A 152 6.97 18.05 0.11
C SER A 152 6.82 18.72 1.49
N ARG A 153 6.30 18.01 2.51
CA ARG A 153 6.18 18.52 3.89
C ARG A 153 7.47 18.40 4.72
N TYR A 154 8.43 17.61 4.28
CA TYR A 154 9.75 17.51 4.90
C TYR A 154 10.81 17.96 3.90
N PRO A 155 10.99 19.28 3.69
CA PRO A 155 12.11 19.76 2.90
C PRO A 155 13.38 19.18 3.53
N GLN A 156 14.09 18.35 2.75
CA GLN A 156 15.37 17.81 3.18
C GLN A 156 16.27 19.01 3.43
N ASN A 157 16.53 19.31 4.71
CA ASN A 157 17.55 20.28 5.08
C ASN A 157 18.90 19.65 4.73
N THR A 158 19.25 19.70 3.45
CA THR A 158 20.55 19.26 2.93
C THR A 158 21.59 20.30 3.31
N SER A 159 21.97 20.32 4.59
CA SER A 159 23.24 20.91 5.01
C SER A 159 24.34 19.96 4.57
N ARG A 160 24.99 20.32 3.45
CA ARG A 160 26.28 19.81 3.00
C ARG A 160 27.39 20.22 3.96
#